data_AF-A0A966T8R6-F1
#
_entry.id   AF-A0A966T8R6-F1
#
_cell.length_a   1.000
_cell.length_b   1.000
_cell.length_c   1.000
_cell.angle_alpha   90.00
_cell.angle_beta   90.00
_cell.angle_gamma   90.00
#
_symmetry.space_group_name_H-M   'P 1'
#
loop_
_entity.id
_entity.type
_entity.pdbx_description
1 polymer ?
#
loop_
_entity_poly.entity_id
_entity_poly.type
_entity_poly.pdbx_seq_one_letter_code
_entity_poly.pdbx_strand_id
1 'polypeptide(L)'
;MASAPDTVDFYFDTMCPYAHQTSLWIREVQRLTGLRVNWKFFSLEVINHVDGKKMPWERDISYGWTPLRIAAWLRRIDNDLCGAWYLASANALHLEGQRPYEEATARRLLASIGAP
;
A
#
# COMPACT_ATOMS: atom_id res chain seq x y z
N MET A 1 -35.33 1.68 -2.37
CA MET A 1 -34.15 1.01 -1.78
C MET A 1 -32.93 1.76 -2.25
N ALA A 2 -31.99 2.10 -1.38
CA ALA A 2 -30.73 2.71 -1.81
C ALA A 2 -29.96 1.70 -2.67
N SER A 3 -29.35 2.14 -3.77
CA SER A 3 -28.45 1.30 -4.56
C SER A 3 -27.25 0.90 -3.71
N ALA A 4 -26.78 -0.33 -3.86
CA ALA A 4 -25.53 -0.76 -3.22
C ALA A 4 -24.38 0.17 -3.67
N PRO A 5 -23.43 0.50 -2.78
CA PRO A 5 -22.28 1.32 -3.14
C PRO A 5 -21.44 0.62 -4.21
N ASP A 6 -21.00 1.37 -5.21
CA ASP A 6 -20.18 0.87 -6.33
C ASP A 6 -18.67 1.00 -6.06
N THR A 7 -18.30 1.74 -4.99
CA THR A 7 -16.93 2.10 -4.65
C THR A 7 -16.70 2.03 -3.14
N VAL A 8 -15.53 1.56 -2.72
CA VAL A 8 -15.07 1.59 -1.33
C VAL A 8 -13.69 2.25 -1.22
N ASP A 9 -13.53 3.12 -0.23
CA ASP A 9 -12.21 3.66 0.14
C ASP A 9 -11.49 2.66 1.04
N PHE A 10 -10.33 2.16 0.60
CA PHE A 10 -9.51 1.23 1.36
C PHE A 10 -8.23 1.92 1.82
N TYR A 11 -8.12 2.20 3.11
CA TYR A 11 -6.94 2.81 3.72
C TYR A 11 -5.89 1.74 4.03
N PHE A 12 -4.66 1.91 3.54
CA PHE A 12 -3.57 0.97 3.76
C PHE A 12 -2.26 1.63 4.21
N ASP A 13 -1.45 0.81 4.89
CA ASP A 13 -0.01 0.96 5.12
C ASP A 13 0.62 -0.40 4.76
N THR A 14 1.69 -0.41 3.95
CA THR A 14 2.39 -1.64 3.54
C THR A 14 2.85 -2.46 4.74
N MET A 15 3.21 -1.84 5.87
CA MET A 15 3.65 -2.56 7.06
C MET A 15 2.52 -3.24 7.85
N CYS A 16 1.26 -2.89 7.60
CA CYS A 16 0.17 -3.43 8.41
C CYS A 16 -0.22 -4.84 7.92
N PRO A 17 0.00 -5.91 8.72
CA PRO A 17 -0.35 -7.27 8.31
C PRO A 17 -1.87 -7.45 8.20
N TYR A 18 -2.64 -6.76 9.04
CA TYR A 18 -4.11 -6.80 8.99
C TYR A 18 -4.64 -6.13 7.73
N ALA A 19 -4.14 -4.95 7.38
CA ALA A 19 -4.52 -4.29 6.13
C ALA A 19 -4.16 -5.18 4.93
N HIS A 20 -2.99 -5.84 4.96
CA HIS A 20 -2.60 -6.79 3.90
C HIS A 20 -3.62 -7.91 3.73
N GLN A 21 -3.99 -8.61 4.81
CA GLN A 21 -4.99 -9.68 4.74
C GLN A 21 -6.35 -9.17 4.28
N THR A 22 -6.83 -8.04 4.81
CA THR A 22 -8.09 -7.42 4.37
C THR A 22 -8.02 -6.97 2.91
N SER A 23 -6.84 -6.58 2.41
CA SER A 23 -6.66 -6.21 1.00
C SER A 23 -6.79 -7.39 0.04
N LEU A 24 -6.40 -8.59 0.47
CA LEU A 24 -6.62 -9.82 -0.31
C LEU A 24 -8.12 -10.15 -0.38
N TRP A 25 -8.82 -10.03 0.75
CA TRP A 25 -10.26 -10.23 0.81
C TRP A 25 -11.03 -9.22 -0.06
N ILE A 26 -10.75 -7.91 0.04
CA ILE A 26 -11.50 -6.90 -0.73
C ILE A 26 -11.28 -7.04 -2.24
N ARG A 27 -10.13 -7.55 -2.67
CA ARG A 27 -9.85 -7.88 -4.08
C ARG A 27 -10.72 -9.03 -4.59
N GLU A 28 -10.95 -10.04 -3.76
CA GLU A 28 -11.87 -11.12 -4.08
C GLU A 28 -13.33 -10.62 -4.14
N VAL A 29 -13.71 -9.73 -3.22
CA VAL A 29 -15.01 -9.05 -3.28
C VAL A 29 -15.15 -8.24 -4.56
N GLN A 30 -14.15 -7.45 -4.94
CA GLN A 30 -14.12 -6.70 -6.21
C GLN A 30 -14.32 -7.65 -7.41
N ARG A 31 -13.60 -8.79 -7.44
CA ARG A 31 -13.73 -9.79 -8.51
C ARG A 31 -15.14 -10.37 -8.62
N LEU A 32 -15.81 -10.60 -7.50
CA LEU A 32 -17.14 -11.23 -7.44
C LEU A 32 -18.30 -10.26 -7.68
N THR A 33 -18.12 -8.97 -7.36
CA THR A 33 -19.23 -8.00 -7.31
C THR A 33 -19.10 -6.84 -8.28
N GLY A 34 -17.91 -6.60 -8.85
CA GLY A 34 -17.61 -5.40 -9.61
C GLY A 34 -17.39 -4.14 -8.75
N LEU A 35 -17.34 -4.27 -7.41
CA LEU A 35 -17.01 -3.18 -6.49
C LEU A 35 -15.64 -2.58 -6.84
N ARG A 36 -15.56 -1.26 -6.97
CA ARG A 36 -14.30 -0.56 -7.22
C ARG A 36 -13.59 -0.21 -5.92
N VAL A 37 -12.30 -0.51 -5.82
CA VAL A 37 -11.49 -0.12 -4.66
C VAL A 37 -10.71 1.15 -4.96
N ASN A 38 -10.93 2.16 -4.12
CA ASN A 38 -10.21 3.41 -4.15
C ASN A 38 -9.13 3.39 -3.06
N TRP A 39 -7.88 3.21 -3.44
CA TRP A 39 -6.79 3.03 -2.47
C TRP A 39 -6.45 4.35 -1.77
N LYS A 40 -6.35 4.33 -0.45
CA LYS A 40 -6.06 5.49 0.40
C LYS A 40 -4.92 5.17 1.35
N PHE A 41 -4.31 6.20 1.91
CA PHE A 41 -3.11 6.04 2.75
C PHE A 41 -3.45 6.30 4.20
N PHE A 42 -2.86 5.49 5.08
CA PHE A 42 -2.57 5.90 6.45
C PHE A 42 -1.13 5.49 6.77
N SER A 43 -0.59 5.92 7.91
CA SER A 43 0.74 5.48 8.33
C SER A 43 0.77 5.04 9.78
N LEU A 44 1.22 3.80 9.98
CA LEU A 44 1.50 3.24 11.31
C LEU A 44 2.63 3.98 12.00
N GLU A 45 3.65 4.44 11.26
CA GLU A 45 4.76 5.19 11.87
C GLU A 45 4.38 6.60 12.31
N VAL A 46 3.35 7.19 11.70
CA VAL A 46 2.82 8.50 12.13
C VAL A 46 1.83 8.34 13.29
N ILE A 47 0.90 7.40 13.19
CA ILE A 47 -0.11 7.21 14.26
C ILE A 47 0.51 6.69 15.56
N ASN A 48 1.58 5.89 15.47
CA ASN A 48 2.33 5.37 16.63
C ASN A 48 3.60 6.19 16.90
N HIS A 49 3.68 7.43 16.41
CA HIS A 49 4.83 8.28 16.66
C HIS A 49 5.02 8.52 18.16
N VAL A 50 6.28 8.58 18.59
CA VAL A 50 6.66 8.84 19.99
C VAL A 50 7.41 10.16 20.02
N ASP A 51 6.92 11.09 20.83
CA ASP A 51 7.48 12.43 20.99
C ASP A 51 9.01 12.41 21.22
N GLY A 52 9.71 13.33 20.56
CA GLY A 52 11.17 13.46 20.62
C GLY A 52 11.93 12.50 19.70
N LYS A 53 11.27 11.58 18.99
CA LYS A 53 11.90 10.82 17.90
C LYS A 53 11.78 11.57 16.57
N LYS A 54 12.69 11.29 15.64
CA LYS A 54 12.58 11.80 14.26
C LYS A 54 11.32 11.28 13.60
N MET A 55 10.59 12.17 12.92
CA MET A 55 9.44 11.80 12.09
C MET A 55 9.88 10.89 10.93
N PRO A 56 8.99 10.05 10.38
CA PRO A 56 9.35 9.12 9.31
C PRO A 56 9.92 9.82 8.07
N TRP A 57 9.47 11.04 7.76
CA TRP A 57 9.93 11.81 6.61
C TRP A 57 11.31 12.48 6.78
N GLU A 58 11.83 12.56 8.01
CA GLU A 58 13.14 13.13 8.34
C GLU A 58 14.26 12.08 8.32
N ARG A 59 13.92 10.82 8.01
CA ARG A 59 14.84 9.69 7.94
C ARG A 59 15.17 9.41 6.47
N ASP A 60 16.42 9.02 6.21
CA ASP A 60 16.87 8.65 4.85
C ASP A 60 16.05 7.49 4.29
N ILE A 61 15.78 6.49 5.14
CA ILE A 61 14.88 5.36 4.85
C ILE A 61 13.94 5.19 6.03
N SER A 62 12.65 5.03 5.74
CA SER A 62 11.62 4.73 6.73
C SER A 62 10.82 3.49 6.30
N TYR A 63 10.63 2.59 7.25
CA TYR A 63 10.10 1.25 7.00
C TYR A 63 8.72 1.25 6.34
N GLY A 64 7.81 2.09 6.82
CA GLY A 64 6.45 2.23 6.28
C GLY A 64 6.30 3.42 5.34
N TRP A 65 6.99 4.53 5.62
CA TRP A 65 6.82 5.74 4.81
C TRP A 65 7.47 5.65 3.43
N THR A 66 8.59 4.95 3.27
CA THR A 66 9.23 4.75 1.96
C THR A 66 8.30 4.05 0.96
N PRO A 67 7.71 2.88 1.24
CA PRO A 67 6.78 2.24 0.30
C PRO A 67 5.48 3.04 0.10
N LEU A 68 5.02 3.79 1.11
CA LEU A 68 3.88 4.70 0.98
C LEU A 68 4.16 5.87 0.03
N ARG A 69 5.37 6.43 0.02
CA ARG A 69 5.78 7.48 -0.93
C ARG A 69 5.75 6.99 -2.37
N ILE A 70 6.23 5.77 -2.63
CA ILE A 70 6.15 5.14 -3.95
C ILE A 70 4.68 4.94 -4.36
N ALA A 71 3.85 4.43 -3.44
CA ALA A 71 2.42 4.26 -3.69
C ALA A 71 1.71 5.59 -4.01
N ALA A 72 2.04 6.66 -3.27
CA ALA A 72 1.50 8.00 -3.50
C ALA A 72 1.96 8.61 -4.84
N TRP A 73 3.16 8.28 -5.32
CA TRP A 73 3.59 8.66 -6.65
C TRP A 73 2.81 7.90 -7.73
N LEU A 74 2.73 6.57 -7.64
CA LEU A 74 1.97 5.74 -8.60
C LEU A 74 0.50 6.12 -8.64
N ARG A 75 -0.10 6.45 -7.49
CA ARG A 75 -1.49 6.90 -7.42
C ARG A 75 -1.79 8.18 -8.18
N ARG A 76 -0.80 9.06 -8.38
CA ARG A 76 -0.96 10.26 -9.23
C ARG A 76 -1.04 9.91 -10.71
N ILE A 77 -0.56 8.73 -11.09
CA ILE A 77 -0.61 8.21 -12.46
C ILE A 77 -1.91 7.40 -12.62
N ASP A 78 -2.12 6.41 -11.77
CA ASP A 78 -3.28 5.52 -11.82
C ASP A 78 -3.56 4.87 -10.44
N ASN A 79 -4.84 4.76 -10.08
CA ASN A 79 -5.29 4.03 -8.90
C ASN A 79 -4.92 2.54 -8.98
N ASP A 80 -4.96 1.92 -10.16
CA ASP A 80 -4.69 0.50 -10.30
C ASP A 80 -3.19 0.20 -10.16
N LEU A 81 -2.31 1.09 -10.64
CA LEU A 81 -0.88 1.03 -10.33
C LEU A 81 -0.60 1.16 -8.82
N CYS A 82 -1.30 2.05 -8.12
CA CYS A 82 -1.20 2.14 -6.65
C CYS A 82 -1.61 0.82 -5.98
N GLY A 83 -2.70 0.22 -6.45
CA GLY A 83 -3.17 -1.08 -5.97
C GLY A 83 -2.16 -2.21 -6.26
N ALA A 84 -1.61 -2.27 -7.48
CA ALA A 84 -0.64 -3.27 -7.89
C ALA A 84 0.64 -3.18 -7.06
N TRP A 85 1.14 -1.96 -6.83
CA TRP A 85 2.28 -1.72 -5.96
C TRP A 85 2.00 -2.13 -4.51
N TYR A 86 0.82 -1.78 -3.98
CA TYR A 86 0.46 -2.20 -2.64
C TYR A 86 0.47 -3.74 -2.51
N LEU A 87 -0.15 -4.44 -3.46
CA LEU A 87 -0.16 -5.91 -3.45
C LEU A 87 1.25 -6.49 -3.53
N ALA A 88 2.09 -6.03 -4.47
CA ALA A 88 3.44 -6.54 -4.66
C ALA A 88 4.33 -6.26 -3.44
N SER A 89 4.32 -5.02 -2.92
CA SER A 89 5.14 -4.63 -1.76
C SER A 89 4.69 -5.29 -0.46
N ALA A 90 3.37 -5.47 -0.26
CA ALA A 90 2.85 -6.13 0.93
C ALA A 90 3.09 -7.66 0.89
N ASN A 91 2.96 -8.31 -0.26
CA ASN A 91 3.33 -9.73 -0.41
C ASN A 91 4.83 -9.94 -0.15
N ALA A 92 5.68 -9.09 -0.73
CA ALA A 92 7.11 -9.15 -0.50
C ALA A 92 7.45 -9.05 0.99
N LEU A 93 6.79 -8.14 1.73
CA LEU A 93 7.02 -7.98 3.17
C LEU A 93 6.45 -9.12 4.00
N HIS A 94 5.17 -9.44 3.85
CA HIS A 94 4.43 -10.30 4.77
C HIS A 94 4.52 -11.79 4.44
N LEU A 95 4.76 -12.14 3.17
CA LEU A 95 4.81 -13.54 2.73
C LEU A 95 6.24 -13.99 2.40
N GLU A 96 7.06 -13.10 1.85
CA GLU A 96 8.39 -13.45 1.33
C GLU A 96 9.54 -13.00 2.26
N GLY A 97 9.25 -12.25 3.32
CA GLY A 97 10.26 -11.75 4.27
C GLY A 97 11.25 -10.74 3.65
N GLN A 98 10.86 -10.10 2.55
CA GLN A 98 11.66 -9.09 1.86
C GLN A 98 11.37 -7.67 2.37
N ARG A 99 12.23 -6.73 2.00
CA ARG A 99 12.21 -5.37 2.54
C ARG A 99 11.87 -4.36 1.45
N PRO A 100 10.59 -4.04 1.19
CA PRO A 100 10.19 -3.16 0.09
C PRO A 100 10.62 -1.69 0.27
N TYR A 101 11.12 -1.32 1.45
CA TYR A 101 11.74 -0.02 1.73
C TYR A 101 13.22 0.05 1.29
N GLU A 102 13.84 -1.07 0.90
CA GLU A 102 15.18 -1.09 0.29
C GLU A 102 15.09 -0.82 -1.21
N GLU A 103 15.97 0.03 -1.74
CA GLU A 103 15.90 0.49 -3.13
C GLU A 103 15.93 -0.66 -4.14
N ALA A 104 16.84 -1.63 -3.98
CA ALA A 104 16.96 -2.76 -4.90
C ALA A 104 15.68 -3.61 -4.94
N THR A 105 15.06 -3.85 -3.78
CA THR A 105 13.78 -4.58 -3.69
C THR A 105 12.66 -3.75 -4.32
N ALA A 106 12.55 -2.46 -4.00
CA ALA A 106 11.53 -1.59 -4.56
C ALA A 106 11.60 -1.52 -6.09
N ARG A 107 12.79 -1.36 -6.67
CA ARG A 107 13.00 -1.34 -8.13
C ARG A 107 12.55 -2.63 -8.80
N ARG A 108 12.90 -3.79 -8.23
CA ARG A 108 12.46 -5.09 -8.76
C ARG A 108 10.95 -5.25 -8.71
N LEU A 109 10.30 -4.82 -7.61
CA LEU A 109 8.85 -4.88 -7.46
C LEU A 109 8.15 -3.94 -8.45
N LEU A 110 8.65 -2.72 -8.64
CA LEU A 110 8.15 -1.78 -9.66
C LEU A 110 8.23 -2.38 -11.06
N ALA A 111 9.36 -2.97 -11.42
CA ALA A 111 9.53 -3.66 -12.69
C ALA A 111 8.53 -4.84 -12.84
N SER A 112 8.27 -5.59 -11.77
CA SER A 112 7.35 -6.74 -11.81
C SER A 112 5.89 -6.38 -12.09
N ILE A 113 5.49 -5.13 -11.81
CA ILE A 113 4.14 -4.62 -12.07
C ILE A 113 4.08 -3.74 -13.32
N GLY A 114 5.18 -3.62 -14.07
CA GLY A 114 5.26 -2.75 -15.25
C GLY A 114 5.11 -1.26 -14.92
N ALA A 115 5.50 -0.83 -13.71
CA ALA A 115 5.49 0.58 -13.34
C ALA A 115 6.55 1.36 -14.15
N PRO A 116 6.30 2.66 -14.42
CA PRO A 116 7.23 3.51 -15.15
C PRO A 116 8.55 3.77 -14.42
#